data_AF-A0A968BZC8-F1
#
_entry.id   AF-A0A968BZC8-F1
#
_cell.length_a   1.000
_cell.length_b   1.000
_cell.length_c   1.000
_cell.angle_alpha   90.00
_cell.angle_beta   90.00
_cell.angle_gamma   90.00
#
_symmetry.space_group_name_H-M   'P 1'
#
loop_
_entity.id
_entity.type
_entity.pdbx_description
1 polymer ?
#
loop_
_entity_poly.entity_id
_entity_poly.type
_entity_poly.pdbx_seq_one_letter_code
_entity_poly.pdbx_strand_id
1 'polypeptide(L)' 'MAVVSQHTHLFNASVLDNLLLARPVATEQEVIHAAKQALIHDFVQSLPQGYDTWIGEQGLRLSGGQRQRLAIARAIL' A
#
# COMPACT_ATOMS: atom_id res chain seq x y z
N MET A 1 -9.94 27.82 -6.68
CA MET A 1 -9.49 26.63 -7.45
C MET A 1 -8.84 25.68 -6.47
N ALA A 2 -9.52 24.61 -6.08
CA ALA A 2 -8.94 23.61 -5.19
C ALA A 2 -8.16 22.61 -6.06
N VAL A 3 -6.84 22.65 -5.99
CA VAL A 3 -5.98 21.62 -6.56
C VAL A 3 -6.14 20.38 -5.67
N VAL A 4 -7.03 19.48 -6.08
CA VAL A 4 -7.17 18.17 -5.45
C VAL A 4 -5.90 17.39 -5.77
N SER A 5 -5.04 17.21 -4.77
CA SER A 5 -3.78 16.49 -4.90
C SER A 5 -4.08 15.03 -5.28
N GLN A 6 -3.72 14.64 -6.50
CA GLN A 6 -3.80 13.25 -6.99
C GLN A 6 -2.75 12.33 -6.34
N HIS A 7 -2.19 12.72 -5.19
CA HIS A 7 -1.22 11.93 -4.47
C HIS A 7 -1.95 10.98 -3.53
N THR A 8 -1.73 9.69 -3.72
CA THR A 8 -2.15 8.67 -2.76
C THR A 8 -1.51 8.98 -1.41
N HIS A 9 -2.31 9.47 -0.47
CA HIS A 9 -1.87 9.67 0.90
C HIS A 9 -1.64 8.30 1.54
N LEU A 10 -0.39 8.02 1.87
CA LEU A 10 -0.01 6.88 2.68
C LEU A 10 0.14 7.37 4.12
N PHE A 11 -0.37 6.58 5.04
CA PHE A 11 -0.28 6.86 6.46
C PHE A 11 1.05 6.30 6.98
N ASN A 12 1.57 6.91 8.05
CA ASN A 12 2.73 6.41 8.77
C ASN A 12 2.33 5.15 9.55
N ALA A 13 2.30 4.00 8.87
CA ALA A 13 1.81 2.71 9.34
C ALA A 13 2.41 1.58 8.48
N SER A 14 2.08 0.31 8.75
CA SER A 14 2.55 -0.81 7.93
C SER A 14 1.97 -0.76 6.50
N VAL A 15 2.59 -1.51 5.57
CA VAL A 15 2.03 -1.71 4.22
C VAL A 15 0.64 -2.34 4.31
N LEU A 16 0.45 -3.33 5.20
CA LEU A 16 -0.82 -3.98 5.45
C LEU A 16 -1.89 -3.00 5.92
N ASP A 17 -1.60 -2.22 6.97
CA ASP A 17 -2.54 -1.23 7.49
C ASP A 17 -2.94 -0.23 6.42
N ASN A 18 -1.95 0.21 5.64
CA ASN A 18 -2.18 1.09 4.52
C ASN A 18 -3.15 0.44 3.50
N LEU A 19 -3.07 -0.85 3.21
CA LEU A 19 -4.00 -1.54 2.30
C LEU A 19 -5.40 -1.71 2.90
N LEU A 20 -5.48 -2.08 4.18
CA LEU A 20 -6.74 -2.34 4.90
C LEU A 20 -7.59 -1.10 5.16
N LEU A 21 -7.05 0.11 4.97
CA LEU A 21 -7.83 1.35 5.08
C LEU A 21 -9.07 1.39 4.16
N ALA A 22 -9.00 0.75 3.00
CA ALA A 22 -10.14 0.67 2.08
C ALA A 22 -11.20 -0.34 2.56
N ARG A 23 -10.75 -1.46 3.13
CA ARG A 23 -11.61 -2.54 3.64
C ARG A 23 -10.96 -3.24 4.85
N PRO A 24 -11.27 -2.80 6.08
CA PRO A 24 -10.62 -3.31 7.30
C PRO A 24 -10.88 -4.80 7.59
N VAL A 25 -11.94 -5.35 7.01
CA VAL A 25 -12.34 -6.76 7.16
C VAL A 25 -11.78 -7.66 6.06
N ALA A 26 -10.96 -7.13 5.15
CA ALA A 26 -10.35 -7.92 4.09
C ALA A 26 -9.40 -8.97 4.70
N THR A 27 -9.53 -10.19 4.20
CA THR A 27 -8.66 -11.30 4.58
C THR A 27 -7.26 -11.11 3.99
N GLU A 28 -6.27 -11.76 4.59
CA GLU A 28 -4.89 -11.75 4.07
C GLU A 28 -4.81 -12.19 2.60
N GLN A 29 -5.62 -13.18 2.20
CA GLN A 29 -5.68 -13.66 0.82
C GLN A 29 -6.18 -12.57 -0.14
N GLU A 30 -7.18 -11.77 0.25
CA GLU A 30 -7.68 -10.66 -0.55
C GLU A 30 -6.64 -9.54 -0.66
N VAL A 31 -5.94 -9.23 0.43
CA VAL A 31 -4.83 -8.26 0.42
C VAL A 31 -3.72 -8.69 -0.52
N ILE A 32 -3.31 -9.96 -0.44
CA ILE A 32 -2.29 -10.52 -1.34
C ILE A 32 -2.79 -10.49 -2.79
N HIS A 33 -4.04 -10.86 -3.03
CA HIS A 33 -4.63 -10.84 -4.37
C HIS A 33 -4.59 -9.42 -4.98
N ALA A 34 -5.07 -8.42 -4.25
CA ALA A 34 -5.06 -7.03 -4.70
C ALA A 34 -3.64 -6.49 -4.93
N ALA A 35 -2.70 -6.83 -4.05
CA ALA A 35 -1.29 -6.44 -4.22
C ALA A 35 -0.64 -7.10 -5.44
N LYS A 36 -1.02 -8.34 -5.78
CA LYS A 36 -0.58 -9.02 -7.01
C LYS A 36 -1.17 -8.35 -8.26
N GLN A 37 -2.47 -8.06 -8.25
CA GLN A 37 -3.12 -7.34 -9.35
C GLN A 37 -2.51 -5.94 -9.59
N ALA A 38 -2.06 -5.27 -8.53
CA ALA A 38 -1.38 -3.98 -8.61
C ALA A 38 0.14 -4.05 -8.88
N LEU A 39 0.72 -5.25 -9.08
CA LEU A 39 2.15 -5.46 -9.32
C LEU A 39 3.06 -4.89 -8.21
N ILE A 40 2.61 -4.94 -6.96
CA ILE A 40 3.40 -4.49 -5.79
C ILE A 40 3.77 -5.63 -4.85
N HIS A 41 3.12 -6.79 -4.96
CA HIS A 41 3.34 -7.94 -4.08
C HIS A 41 4.81 -8.36 -4.00
N ASP A 42 5.50 -8.55 -5.13
CA ASP A 42 6.89 -9.03 -5.15
C ASP A 42 7.84 -8.02 -4.48
N PHE A 43 7.59 -6.73 -4.67
CA PHE A 43 8.33 -5.69 -3.98
C PHE A 43 8.08 -5.77 -2.47
N VAL A 44 6.82 -5.89 -2.03
CA VAL A 44 6.49 -6.01 -0.60
C VAL A 44 7.16 -7.24 0.00
N GLN A 45 7.12 -8.40 -0.68
CA GLN A 45 7.79 -9.63 -0.26
C GLN A 45 9.32 -9.51 -0.19
N SER A 46 9.93 -8.62 -0.98
CA SER A 46 11.36 -8.34 -0.91
C SER A 46 11.78 -7.53 0.32
N LEU A 47 10.83 -6.93 1.04
CA LEU A 47 11.11 -6.13 2.24
C LEU A 47 11.38 -7.05 3.44
N PRO A 48 12.26 -6.65 4.38
CA PRO A 48 12.62 -7.48 5.55
C PRO A 48 11.44 -7.95 6.41
N GLN A 49 10.34 -7.18 6.42
CA GLN A 49 9.12 -7.48 7.20
C GLN A 49 7.90 -7.71 6.30
N GLY A 50 8.07 -7.85 4.98
CA GLY A 50 6.95 -8.08 4.09
C GLY A 50 5.87 -6.99 4.19
N TYR A 51 4.62 -7.44 4.36
CA TYR A 51 3.45 -6.57 4.55
C TYR A 51 3.45 -5.80 5.88
N ASP A 52 4.16 -6.28 6.89
CA ASP A 52 4.29 -5.59 8.17
C ASP A 52 5.33 -4.46 8.12
N THR A 53 6.04 -4.31 7.00
CA THR A 53 7.03 -3.23 6.84
C THR A 53 6.37 -1.87 7.04
N TRP A 54 6.90 -1.11 8.00
CA TRP A 54 6.45 0.25 8.26
C TRP A 54 6.85 1.20 7.13
N ILE A 55 5.91 2.00 6.62
CA ILE A 55 6.12 2.99 5.55
C ILE A 55 5.64 4.36 6.00
N GLY A 56 6.22 5.43 5.43
CA GLY A 56 5.85 6.81 5.74
C GLY A 56 7.03 7.65 6.20
N GLU A 57 6.78 8.59 7.11
CA GLU A 57 7.79 9.55 7.58
C GLU A 57 8.89 8.89 8.41
N GLN A 58 8.52 7.93 9.26
CA GLN A 58 9.44 7.18 10.13
C GLN A 58 9.81 5.80 9.58
N GLY A 59 9.20 5.40 8.45
CA GLY A 59 9.39 4.10 7.83
C GLY A 59 10.16 4.14 6.51
N LEU A 60 10.02 3.05 5.75
CA LEU A 60 10.56 2.97 4.40
C LEU A 60 9.89 4.03 3.50
N ARG A 61 10.73 4.79 2.80
CA ARG A 61 10.26 5.72 1.76
C ARG A 61 10.02 4.97 0.47
N LEU A 62 8.76 4.90 0.06
CA LEU A 62 8.38 4.35 -1.23
C LEU A 62 8.68 5.33 -2.37
N SER A 63 9.08 4.82 -3.53
CA SER A 63 9.17 5.59 -4.76
C SER A 63 7.78 6.02 -5.26
N GLY A 64 7.70 6.97 -6.19
CA GLY A 64 6.42 7.42 -6.77
C GLY A 64 5.59 6.28 -7.37
N GLY A 65 6.24 5.40 -8.16
CA GLY A 65 5.58 4.24 -8.76
C GLY A 65 5.11 3.20 -7.72
N GLN A 66 5.89 2.97 -6.66
CA GLN A 66 5.46 2.09 -5.56
C GLN A 66 4.24 2.63 -4.83
N ARG A 67 4.19 3.95 -4.55
CA ARG A 67 3.03 4.59 -3.94
C ARG A 67 1.79 4.49 -4.83
N GLN A 68 1.95 4.68 -6.14
CA GLN A 68 0.86 4.55 -7.10
C GLN A 68 0.31 3.12 -7.13
N ARG A 69 1.18 2.10 -7.19
CA ARG A 69 0.74 0.70 -7.15
C ARG A 69 0.06 0.33 -5.83
N LEU A 70 0.55 0.83 -4.70
CA LEU A 70 -0.12 0.63 -3.42
C LEU A 70 -1.53 1.27 -3.40
N ALA A 71 -1.70 2.42 -4.06
CA ALA A 71 -3.02 3.04 -4.27
C ALA A 71 -3.96 2.18 -5.11
N ILE A 72 -3.44 1.61 -6.20
CA ILE A 72 -4.19 0.72 -7.08
C ILE A 72 -4.62 -0.53 -6.29
N ALA A 73 -3.72 -1.12 -5.49
CA ALA A 73 -4.05 -2.25 -4.63
C ALA A 73 -5.19 -1.92 -3.65
N ARG A 74 -5.20 -0.72 -3.04
CA ARG A 74 -6.33 -0.26 -2.21
C ARG A 74 -7.63 -0.12 -2.98
N ALA A 75 -7.58 0.34 -4.23
CA ALA A 75 -8.78 0.52 -5.05
C ALA A 75 -9.36 -0.82 -5.54
N ILE A 76 -8.53 -1.88 -5.58
CA ILE A 76 -8.94 -3.25 -5.93
C ILE A 76 -9.53 -3.97 -4.71
N LEU A 77 -9.06 -3.62 -3.51
CA LEU A 77 -9.56 -4.17 -2.25
C LEU A 77 -10.99 -3.74 -1.94
#